data_AF-A0A929TIK3-F1
#
_entry.id   AF-A0A929TIK3-F1
#
_cell.length_a   1.000
_cell.length_b   1.000
_cell.length_c   1.000
_cell.angle_alpha   90.00
_cell.angle_beta   90.00
_cell.angle_gamma   90.00
#
_symmetry.space_group_name_H-M   'P 1'
#
loop_
_entity.id
_entity.type
_entity.pdbx_description
1 polymer ?
#
loop_
_entity_poly.entity_id
_entity_poly.type
_entity_poly.pdbx_seq_one_letter_code
_entity_poly.pdbx_strand_id
1 'polypeptide(L)' 'MLVVENTKENKIVRNVVSTMALEEMYLDEDFINELLKVSKGEKTTEQLIEEIKHEYGRQ' A
#
# COMPACT_ATOMS: atom_id res chain seq x y z
N MET A 1 -14.18 -5.48 4.09
CA MET A 1 -13.16 -6.37 4.71
C MET A 1 -12.30 -6.88 3.58
N LEU A 2 -11.09 -6.33 3.44
CA LEU A 2 -10.16 -6.75 2.41
C LEU A 2 -9.61 -8.14 2.76
N VAL A 3 -9.77 -9.11 1.87
CA VAL A 3 -9.21 -10.47 2.02
C VAL A 3 -7.97 -10.57 1.15
N VAL A 4 -6.80 -10.68 1.78
CA VAL A 4 -5.51 -10.75 1.10
C VAL A 4 -4.96 -12.17 1.16
N GLU A 5 -4.53 -12.69 0.02
CA GLU A 5 -3.91 -14.02 -0.06
C GLU A 5 -2.63 -14.11 0.78
N ASN A 6 -2.42 -15.25 1.46
CA ASN A 6 -1.26 -15.50 2.30
C ASN A 6 -0.02 -15.89 1.48
N THR A 7 0.52 -14.95 0.70
CA THR A 7 1.77 -15.09 -0.05
C THR A 7 2.95 -14.48 0.72
N LYS A 8 4.18 -14.77 0.30
CA LYS A 8 5.38 -14.18 0.92
C LYS A 8 5.43 -12.66 0.69
N GLU A 9 5.01 -12.23 -0.48
CA GLU A 9 5.00 -10.85 -0.95
C GLU A 9 3.94 -10.05 -0.19
N ASN A 10 2.74 -10.60 -0.02
CA ASN A 10 1.64 -9.94 0.68
C ASN A 10 1.86 -9.83 2.20
N LYS A 11 2.72 -10.68 2.79
CA LYS A 11 3.13 -10.52 4.20
C LYS A 11 3.84 -9.20 4.44
N ILE A 12 4.55 -8.66 3.46
CA ILE A 12 5.21 -7.36 3.57
C ILE A 12 4.15 -6.26 3.72
N VAL A 13 3.12 -6.28 2.86
CA VAL A 13 2.00 -5.33 2.94
C VAL A 13 1.27 -5.46 4.28
N ARG A 14 1.03 -6.68 4.76
CA ARG A 14 0.41 -6.92 6.08
C ARG A 14 1.22 -6.31 7.21
N ASN A 15 2.56 -6.44 7.17
CA ASN A 15 3.43 -5.86 8.18
C ASN A 15 3.37 -4.33 8.16
N VAL A 16 3.36 -3.70 6.98
CA VAL A 16 3.20 -2.24 6.86
C VAL A 16 1.87 -1.79 7.47
N VAL A 17 0.75 -2.40 7.08
CA VAL A 17 -0.58 -2.08 7.63
C VAL A 17 -0.61 -2.25 9.15
N SER A 18 0.02 -3.31 9.66
CA SER A 18 0.06 -3.59 11.10
C SER A 18 0.89 -2.55 11.86
N THR A 19 2.05 -2.14 11.34
CA THR A 19 2.87 -1.08 11.94
C THR A 19 2.14 0.25 11.94
N MET A 20 1.49 0.61 10.82
CA MET A 20 0.73 1.85 10.72
C MET A 20 -0.44 1.88 11.72
N ALA A 21 -1.17 0.77 11.85
CA ALA A 21 -2.26 0.66 12.83
C ALA A 21 -1.80 0.74 14.29
N LEU A 22 -0.59 0.24 14.61
CA LEU A 22 0.00 0.40 15.95
C LEU A 22 0.29 1.87 16.29
N GLU A 23 0.59 2.69 15.28
CA GLU A 23 0.80 4.13 15.40
C GLU A 23 -0.51 4.94 15.23
N GLU A 24 -1.67 4.28 15.31
CA GLU A 24 -3.00 4.89 15.08
C GLU A 24 -3.17 5.53 13.68
N MET A 25 -2.35 5.12 12.71
CA MET A 25 -2.39 5.56 11.32
C MET A 25 -3.10 4.51 10.45
N TYR A 26 -4.39 4.71 10.21
CA TYR A 26 -5.16 3.77 9.38
C TYR A 26 -5.04 4.14 7.90
N LEU A 27 -4.61 3.17 7.09
CA LEU A 27 -4.58 3.30 5.64
C LEU A 27 -5.96 2.96 5.06
N ASP A 28 -6.38 3.71 4.04
CA ASP A 28 -7.60 3.41 3.31
C ASP A 28 -7.43 2.18 2.40
N GLU A 29 -8.56 1.60 1.99
CA GLU A 29 -8.59 0.37 1.21
C GLU A 29 -7.97 0.54 -0.18
N ASP A 30 -8.12 1.71 -0.80
CA ASP A 30 -7.57 2.00 -2.13
C ASP A 30 -6.05 2.05 -2.09
N PHE A 31 -5.48 2.69 -1.06
CA PHE A 31 -4.04 2.74 -0.86
C PHE A 31 -3.45 1.35 -0.57
N ILE A 32 -4.14 0.53 0.22
CA ILE A 32 -3.70 -0.87 0.45
C ILE A 32 -3.70 -1.66 -0.86
N ASN A 33 -4.69 -1.46 -1.74
CA ASN A 33 -4.73 -2.09 -3.06
C ASN A 33 -3.55 -1.66 -3.95
N GLU A 34 -3.13 -0.40 -3.88
CA GLU A 34 -1.94 0.06 -4.58
C GLU A 34 -0.66 -0.62 -4.06
N LEU A 35 -0.52 -0.79 -2.74
CA LEU A 35 0.59 -1.53 -2.15
C LEU A 35 0.60 -3.01 -2.59
N LEU A 36 -0.57 -3.63 -2.79
CA LEU A 36 -0.68 -5.00 -3.30
C LEU A 36 -0.31 -5.10 -4.79
N LYS A 37 -0.60 -4.09 -5.60
CA LYS A 37 -0.12 -4.05 -7.00
C LYS A 37 1.41 -4.00 -7.04
N VAL A 38 2.02 -3.23 -6.13
CA VAL A 38 3.47 -3.19 -5.98
C VAL A 38 4.04 -4.54 -5.53
N SER A 39 3.42 -5.21 -4.55
CA SER A 39 3.89 -6.53 -4.08
C SER A 39 3.85 -7.61 -5.16
N LYS A 40 2.90 -7.50 -6.11
CA LYS A 40 2.76 -8.41 -7.26
C LYS A 40 3.64 -8.04 -8.46
N GLY A 41 4.32 -6.90 -8.42
CA GLY A 41 5.10 -6.39 -9.56
C GLY A 41 4.25 -5.83 -10.71
N GLU A 42 2.95 -5.58 -10.47
CA GLU A 42 2.05 -4.93 -11.44
C GLU A 42 2.31 -3.42 -11.54
N LYS A 43 2.93 -2.84 -10.50
CA LYS A 43 3.32 -1.43 -10.39
C LYS A 43 4.67 -1.32 -9.68
N THR A 44 5.52 -0.37 -10.07
CA THR A 44 6.76 -0.09 -9.33
C THR A 44 6.54 0.90 -8.20
N THR A 45 7.41 0.87 -7.20
CA THR A 45 7.38 1.84 -6.10
C THR A 45 7.51 3.29 -6.60
N GLU A 46 8.32 3.53 -7.64
CA GLU A 46 8.50 4.85 -8.24
C GLU A 46 7.22 5.36 -8.88
N GLN A 47 6.48 4.49 -9.59
CA GLN A 47 5.19 4.84 -10.17
C GLN A 47 4.18 5.23 -9.08
N LEU A 48 4.10 4.46 -8.00
CA LEU A 48 3.23 4.78 -6.87
C LEU A 48 3.62 6.11 -6.21
N ILE A 49 4.91 6.37 -6.01
CA ILE A 49 5.41 7.63 -5.44
C ILE A 49 5.04 8.83 -6.34
N GLU A 50 5.21 8.71 -7.66
CA GLU A 50 4.86 9.79 -8.59
C GLU A 50 3.34 10.04 -8.62
N GLU A 51 2.51 9.01 -8.52
CA GLU A 51 1.06 9.16 -8.40
C GLU A 51 0.66 9.91 -7.13
N ILE A 52 1.22 9.53 -5.97
CA ILE A 52 0.97 10.22 -4.70
C ILE A 52 1.41 11.69 -4.78
N LYS A 53 2.59 11.97 -5.35
CA LYS A 53 3.05 13.35 -5.56
C LYS A 53 2.12 14.13 -6.49
N HIS A 54 1.61 13.51 -7.54
CA HIS A 54 0.70 14.17 -8.46
C HIS A 54 -0.68 14.45 -7.83
N GLU A 55 -1.17 13.55 -6.99
CA GLU A 55 -2.44 13.70 -6.27
C GLU A 55 -2.36 14.76 -5.17
N TYR A 56 -1.32 14.70 -4.32
CA TYR A 56 -1.21 15.52 -3.12
C TYR A 56 -0.24 16.71 -3.26
N GLY A 57 0.60 16.74 -4.29
CA GLY A 57 1.56 17.81 -4.57
C GLY A 57 0.98 19.00 -5.34
N ARG A 58 -0.31 18.98 -5.68
CA ARG A 58 -1.05 20.16 -6.16
C ARG A 58 -1.46 21.08 -5.00
N GLN A 59 -0.50 21.41 -4.14
CA GLN A 59 -0.65 22.46 -3.11
C GLN A 59 -0.04 23.77 -3.60
#